data_AF-A0A2D8MWL6-F1
#
_entry.id   AF-A0A2D8MWL6-F1
#
_cell.length_a   1.000
_cell.length_b   1.000
_cell.length_c   1.000
_cell.angle_alpha   90.00
_cell.angle_beta   90.00
_cell.angle_gamma   90.00
#
_symmetry.space_group_name_H-M   'P 1'
#
loop_
_entity.id
_entity.type
_entity.pdbx_description
1 polymer ?
#
loop_
_entity_poly.entity_id
_entity_poly.type
_entity_poly.pdbx_seq_one_letter_code
_entity_poly.pdbx_strand_id
1 'polypeptide(L)'
;MRSINSHSRFSLILGAGIALAAAVAALGHGTVVQPMSRVYRVRQSNPESPDFELARAAVTIDGTDSYYAWNELSRNIPEAVEAGLPPGFDYSPWAGDGHLASGGRIDPEDFGRTYSGLDQVDQGWPATPVTAGEIIEVDFLATAPHDPSVWDVWMTTADWDPATALNWAQMEHLGRPSVTFSKNHYYFDLQIPRDRMGRHVLWVAWQRDDPVGEVFFSTSDILVSPEDGSGLFVRADSNADGTLDISDPVLTLQWLFGPDGPGPRCVKPLDADDDGVVGLSDPIYTLLFLFQGGEAPGLPFPACGQDPTDDVLPDCESSQPSC
;
A
#
# COMPACT_ATOMS: atom_id res chain seq x y z
N MET A 1 -43.02 33.53 78.32
CA MET A 1 -41.60 33.85 78.11
C MET A 1 -40.81 32.56 78.12
N ARG A 2 -40.04 32.30 77.02
CA ARG A 2 -38.98 31.27 76.84
C ARG A 2 -39.47 29.81 76.87
N SER A 3 -39.84 29.17 75.76
CA SER A 3 -39.01 28.63 74.64
C SER A 3 -37.86 27.74 75.11
N ILE A 4 -37.91 26.43 74.79
CA ILE A 4 -37.04 25.75 73.81
C ILE A 4 -37.51 24.29 73.64
N ASN A 5 -37.94 23.95 72.42
CA ASN A 5 -38.17 22.59 71.93
C ASN A 5 -36.84 22.00 71.46
N SER A 6 -36.56 20.73 71.79
CA SER A 6 -35.48 19.95 71.17
C SER A 6 -36.09 18.79 70.38
N HIS A 7 -36.28 19.03 69.08
CA HIS A 7 -36.54 17.97 68.10
C HIS A 7 -35.20 17.45 67.60
N SER A 8 -34.89 16.18 67.88
CA SER A 8 -33.76 15.48 67.28
C SER A 8 -34.08 15.23 65.79
N ARG A 9 -33.40 15.96 64.90
CA ARG A 9 -33.48 15.75 63.45
C ARG A 9 -32.38 14.76 63.04
N PHE A 10 -32.79 13.58 62.58
CA PHE A 10 -31.95 12.71 61.75
C PHE A 10 -31.71 13.41 60.42
N SER A 11 -30.49 13.90 60.19
CA SER A 11 -30.04 14.33 58.86
C SER A 11 -29.37 13.14 58.18
N LEU A 12 -30.07 12.50 57.23
CA LEU A 12 -29.42 11.70 56.20
C LEU A 12 -28.69 12.67 55.26
N ILE A 13 -27.37 12.70 55.33
CA ILE A 13 -26.54 13.34 54.31
C ILE A 13 -26.48 12.34 53.14
N LEU A 14 -27.30 12.58 52.11
CA LEU A 14 -27.17 11.90 50.83
C LEU A 14 -25.99 12.56 50.10
N GLY A 15 -24.79 11.99 50.27
CA GLY A 15 -23.62 12.39 49.50
C GLY A 15 -23.80 11.96 48.05
N ALA A 16 -24.16 12.90 47.17
CA ALA A 16 -24.07 12.69 45.73
C ALA A 16 -22.59 12.72 45.33
N GLY A 17 -21.96 11.54 45.33
CA GLY A 17 -20.64 11.36 44.73
C GLY A 17 -20.78 11.49 43.22
N ILE A 18 -20.44 12.65 42.67
CA ILE A 18 -20.18 12.79 41.23
C ILE A 18 -18.84 12.11 40.98
N ALA A 19 -18.89 10.84 40.57
CA ALA A 19 -17.73 10.18 39.98
C ALA A 19 -17.53 10.80 38.58
N LEU A 20 -16.63 11.77 38.49
CA LEU A 20 -16.14 12.27 37.21
C LEU A 20 -15.23 11.18 36.62
N ALA A 21 -15.82 10.23 35.91
CA ALA A 21 -15.06 9.32 35.07
C ALA A 21 -14.51 10.14 33.91
N ALA A 22 -13.24 10.54 34.00
CA ALA A 22 -12.51 11.00 32.83
C ALA A 22 -12.48 9.81 31.85
N ALA A 23 -13.21 9.92 30.74
CA ALA A 23 -13.05 9.01 29.62
C ALA A 23 -11.62 9.20 29.12
N VAL A 24 -10.71 8.32 29.52
CA VAL A 24 -9.42 8.20 28.86
C VAL A 24 -9.76 7.70 27.47
N ALA A 25 -9.52 8.51 26.44
CA ALA A 25 -9.60 8.03 25.08
C ALA A 25 -8.67 6.82 24.99
N ALA A 26 -9.24 5.62 24.84
CA ALA A 26 -8.47 4.50 24.34
C ALA A 26 -7.98 4.93 22.96
N LEU A 27 -6.70 4.71 22.68
CA LEU A 27 -6.10 5.06 21.40
C LEU A 27 -5.84 3.75 20.66
N GLY A 28 -6.37 3.60 19.44
CA GLY A 28 -5.85 2.59 18.51
C GLY A 28 -4.55 3.11 17.92
N HIS A 29 -3.57 2.27 17.58
CA HIS A 29 -2.38 2.70 16.84
C HIS A 29 -1.79 1.50 16.11
N GLY A 30 -1.58 1.60 14.79
CA GLY A 30 -0.92 0.55 14.03
C GLY A 30 -0.96 0.74 12.51
N THR A 31 -0.39 -0.22 11.79
CA THR A 31 -0.44 -0.32 10.33
C THR A 31 -0.13 -1.75 9.88
N VAL A 32 -0.36 -2.07 8.61
CA VAL A 32 0.06 -3.34 8.01
C VAL A 32 1.59 -3.40 7.87
N VAL A 33 2.18 -4.47 8.39
CA VAL A 33 3.62 -4.76 8.30
C VAL A 33 3.94 -5.90 7.33
N GLN A 34 2.95 -6.74 6.99
CA GLN A 34 3.02 -7.69 5.89
C GLN A 34 1.63 -7.83 5.21
N PRO A 35 1.52 -7.64 3.88
CA PRO A 35 2.48 -6.99 3.00
C PRO A 35 2.74 -5.56 3.46
N MET A 36 4.01 -5.16 3.53
CA MET A 36 4.42 -3.93 4.20
C MET A 36 3.78 -2.67 3.58
N SER A 37 3.16 -1.86 4.43
CA SER A 37 2.51 -0.61 4.01
C SER A 37 3.51 0.51 3.67
N ARG A 38 3.11 1.47 2.84
CA ARG A 38 3.92 2.63 2.45
C ARG A 38 4.47 3.38 3.66
N VAL A 39 3.60 3.71 4.63
CA VAL A 39 4.02 4.43 5.85
C VAL A 39 5.06 3.65 6.64
N TYR A 40 4.92 2.32 6.74
CA TYR A 40 5.89 1.49 7.43
C TYR A 40 7.19 1.34 6.63
N ARG A 41 7.13 1.26 5.29
CA ARG A 41 8.32 1.25 4.42
C ARG A 41 9.15 2.51 4.60
N VAL A 42 8.52 3.69 4.58
CA VAL A 42 9.25 4.95 4.84
C VAL A 42 9.87 4.93 6.24
N ARG A 43 9.14 4.45 7.25
CA ARG A 43 9.70 4.29 8.60
C ARG A 43 10.89 3.32 8.64
N GLN A 44 10.85 2.21 7.91
CA GLN A 44 11.92 1.21 7.87
C GLN A 44 13.14 1.69 7.08
N SER A 45 12.95 2.54 6.08
CA SER A 45 14.03 3.16 5.30
C SER A 45 14.91 4.14 6.08
N ASN A 46 14.62 4.38 7.37
CA ASN A 46 15.18 5.45 8.21
C ASN A 46 14.75 6.85 7.76
N PRO A 47 13.74 7.48 8.40
CA PRO A 47 13.27 8.81 8.01
C PRO A 47 14.35 9.90 7.94
N GLU A 48 15.41 9.81 8.76
CA GLU A 48 16.52 10.78 8.76
C GLU A 48 17.46 10.62 7.56
N SER A 49 17.49 9.44 6.93
CA SER A 49 18.29 9.16 5.75
C SER A 49 17.64 8.04 4.92
N PRO A 50 16.54 8.32 4.20
CA PRO A 50 15.78 7.29 3.52
C PRO A 50 16.57 6.64 2.37
N ASP A 51 16.52 5.30 2.31
CA ASP A 51 17.27 4.49 1.35
C ASP A 51 16.66 4.44 -0.07
N PHE A 52 15.37 4.75 -0.25
CA PHE A 52 14.72 4.85 -1.56
C PHE A 52 14.15 6.25 -1.87
N GLU A 53 14.00 6.57 -3.16
CA GLU A 53 13.67 7.91 -3.65
C GLU A 53 12.33 8.42 -3.16
N LEU A 54 11.28 7.60 -3.28
CA LEU A 54 9.95 7.99 -2.86
C LEU A 54 9.85 8.22 -1.35
N ALA A 55 10.63 7.53 -0.52
CA ALA A 55 10.71 7.87 0.91
C ALA A 55 11.43 9.20 1.16
N ARG A 56 12.49 9.52 0.41
CA ARG A 56 13.15 10.83 0.49
C ARG A 56 12.19 11.96 0.12
N ALA A 57 11.42 11.77 -0.95
CA ALA A 57 10.39 12.71 -1.36
C ALA A 57 9.26 12.82 -0.31
N ALA A 58 8.79 11.69 0.22
CA ALA A 58 7.74 11.65 1.22
C ALA A 58 8.15 12.39 2.52
N VAL A 59 9.39 12.17 2.99
CA VAL A 59 9.98 12.89 4.13
C VAL A 59 10.16 14.38 3.83
N THR A 60 10.49 14.76 2.59
CA THR A 60 10.59 16.17 2.18
C THR A 60 9.24 16.87 2.25
N ILE A 61 8.16 16.15 1.97
CA ILE A 61 6.79 16.67 2.00
C ILE A 61 6.26 16.77 3.44
N ASP A 62 6.32 15.69 4.21
CA ASP A 62 5.62 15.62 5.52
C ASP A 62 6.54 15.75 6.75
N GLY A 63 7.85 15.89 6.55
CA GLY A 63 8.85 15.85 7.61
C GLY A 63 9.05 14.44 8.21
N THR A 64 10.09 14.27 9.02
CA THR A 64 10.43 12.98 9.64
C THR A 64 9.44 12.57 10.74
N ASP A 65 8.89 13.54 11.47
CA ASP A 65 7.95 13.31 12.57
C ASP A 65 6.70 12.53 12.14
N SER A 66 6.22 12.74 10.91
CA SER A 66 5.11 11.97 10.33
C SER A 66 5.43 10.48 10.30
N TYR A 67 6.64 10.12 9.86
CA TYR A 67 7.05 8.75 9.69
C TYR A 67 7.54 8.11 10.99
N TYR A 68 7.94 8.88 12.00
CA TYR A 68 8.10 8.35 13.37
C TYR A 68 6.76 7.96 14.00
N ALA A 69 5.69 8.69 13.67
CA ALA A 69 4.31 8.37 14.02
C ALA A 69 3.63 7.49 12.95
N TRP A 70 4.34 6.50 12.40
CA TRP A 70 3.85 5.60 11.35
C TRP A 70 2.56 4.82 11.71
N ASN A 71 2.27 4.72 13.00
CA ASN A 71 1.14 4.03 13.59
C ASN A 71 -0.07 4.96 13.87
N GLU A 72 0.00 6.24 13.49
CA GLU A 72 -1.03 7.27 13.77
C GLU A 72 -1.79 7.73 12.51
N LEU A 73 -1.60 7.07 11.36
CA LEU A 73 -2.31 7.40 10.13
C LEU A 73 -3.80 7.02 10.26
N SER A 74 -4.57 7.98 10.78
CA SER A 74 -5.92 7.76 11.27
C SER A 74 -6.81 8.99 11.12
N ARG A 75 -8.13 8.78 11.24
CA ARG A 75 -9.18 9.80 11.32
C ARG A 75 -10.28 9.41 12.28
N ASN A 76 -10.94 10.41 12.86
CA ASN A 76 -12.19 10.19 13.61
C ASN A 76 -13.37 10.26 12.65
N ILE A 77 -14.05 9.13 12.44
CA ILE A 77 -15.22 8.97 11.57
C ILE A 77 -16.34 8.28 12.37
N PRO A 78 -16.96 8.98 13.35
CA PRO A 78 -18.09 8.44 14.11
C PRO A 78 -19.26 8.03 13.23
N GLU A 79 -19.39 8.61 12.03
CA GLU A 79 -20.43 8.30 11.05
C GLU A 79 -20.43 6.82 10.62
N ALA A 80 -19.26 6.16 10.60
CA ALA A 80 -19.17 4.72 10.34
C ALA A 80 -19.85 3.90 11.45
N VAL A 81 -19.67 4.31 12.70
CA VAL A 81 -20.29 3.69 13.89
C VAL A 81 -21.79 3.99 13.92
N GLU A 82 -22.18 5.23 13.65
CA GLU A 82 -23.59 5.65 13.57
C GLU A 82 -24.37 4.91 12.47
N ALA A 83 -23.71 4.58 11.36
CA ALA A 83 -24.26 3.76 10.28
C ALA A 83 -24.35 2.26 10.64
N GLY A 84 -23.87 1.85 11.82
CA GLY A 84 -23.88 0.46 12.26
C GLY A 84 -22.76 -0.39 11.65
N LEU A 85 -21.64 0.25 11.25
CA LEU A 85 -20.43 -0.40 10.73
C LEU A 85 -20.71 -1.36 9.54
N PRO A 86 -21.39 -0.91 8.47
CA PRO A 86 -21.65 -1.77 7.32
C PRO A 86 -20.32 -2.24 6.70
N PRO A 87 -20.21 -3.51 6.24
CA PRO A 87 -19.06 -3.95 5.44
C PRO A 87 -18.91 -3.07 4.20
N GLY A 88 -17.67 -2.64 3.92
CA GLY A 88 -17.40 -1.75 2.79
C GLY A 88 -17.98 -0.34 2.97
N PHE A 89 -17.94 0.22 4.18
CA PHE A 89 -18.37 1.60 4.46
C PHE A 89 -17.71 2.61 3.49
N ASP A 90 -18.47 3.62 3.07
CA ASP A 90 -18.00 4.65 2.15
C ASP A 90 -17.12 5.69 2.89
N TYR A 91 -15.81 5.52 2.81
CA TYR A 91 -14.82 6.44 3.37
C TYR A 91 -14.49 7.62 2.45
N SER A 92 -15.03 7.67 1.22
CA SER A 92 -14.69 8.70 0.23
C SER A 92 -14.93 10.16 0.67
N PRO A 93 -15.90 10.48 1.56
CA PRO A 93 -16.04 11.85 2.07
C PRO A 93 -14.86 12.32 2.93
N TRP A 94 -14.08 11.40 3.49
CA TRP A 94 -12.93 11.70 4.36
C TRP A 94 -11.60 11.44 3.65
N ALA A 95 -11.47 10.33 2.93
CA ALA A 95 -10.27 9.99 2.17
C ALA A 95 -10.55 10.12 0.68
N GLY A 96 -10.64 11.34 0.15
CA GLY A 96 -11.00 11.58 -1.26
C GLY A 96 -10.00 11.04 -2.28
N ASP A 97 -10.39 11.01 -3.56
CA ASP A 97 -9.54 10.56 -4.67
C ASP A 97 -8.19 11.28 -4.68
N GLY A 98 -7.12 10.52 -4.95
CA GLY A 98 -5.74 10.98 -4.85
C GLY A 98 -5.20 11.08 -3.43
N HIS A 99 -6.03 10.84 -2.41
CA HIS A 99 -5.65 10.98 -1.00
C HIS A 99 -5.96 9.76 -0.15
N LEU A 100 -6.10 8.59 -0.77
CA LEU A 100 -6.39 7.35 -0.07
C LEU A 100 -5.21 6.91 0.81
N ALA A 101 -3.96 7.12 0.37
CA ALA A 101 -2.78 6.66 1.11
C ALA A 101 -2.44 7.54 2.32
N SER A 102 -2.74 8.83 2.26
CA SER A 102 -2.68 9.73 3.43
C SER A 102 -3.91 9.64 4.35
N GLY A 103 -4.96 8.91 3.91
CA GLY A 103 -6.26 8.92 4.57
C GLY A 103 -6.98 10.27 4.45
N GLY A 104 -6.66 11.09 3.45
CA GLY A 104 -7.25 12.41 3.25
C GLY A 104 -6.73 13.49 4.19
N ARG A 105 -5.60 13.25 4.87
CA ARG A 105 -4.98 14.18 5.82
C ARG A 105 -4.11 15.21 5.10
N ILE A 106 -4.66 15.97 4.17
CA ILE A 106 -3.82 16.82 3.28
C ILE A 106 -3.57 18.23 3.80
N ASP A 107 -4.38 18.71 4.75
CA ASP A 107 -4.27 20.07 5.28
C ASP A 107 -3.48 20.08 6.61
N PRO A 108 -2.29 20.69 6.67
CA PRO A 108 -1.50 20.77 7.90
C PRO A 108 -2.14 21.67 8.99
N GLU A 109 -3.11 22.52 8.65
CA GLU A 109 -3.86 23.30 9.64
C GLU A 109 -4.87 22.42 10.40
N ASP A 110 -5.45 21.44 9.71
CA ASP A 110 -6.41 20.49 10.28
C ASP A 110 -5.72 19.28 10.93
N PHE A 111 -4.56 18.89 10.40
CA PHE A 111 -3.82 17.71 10.85
C PHE A 111 -2.38 18.06 11.22
N GLY A 112 -1.99 17.77 12.47
CA GLY A 112 -0.59 17.94 12.90
C GLY A 112 0.43 17.08 12.13
N ARG A 113 -0.04 16.09 11.35
CA ARG A 113 0.75 15.25 10.44
C ARG A 113 -0.12 14.87 9.24
N THR A 114 0.37 15.10 8.04
CA THR A 114 -0.43 14.97 6.81
C THR A 114 -0.26 13.63 6.10
N TYR A 115 0.95 13.06 6.09
CA TYR A 115 1.26 11.83 5.32
C TYR A 115 0.97 11.94 3.81
N SER A 116 0.86 13.16 3.27
CA SER A 116 0.54 13.44 1.87
C SER A 116 1.61 12.96 0.90
N GLY A 117 2.85 12.79 1.37
CA GLY A 117 3.93 12.14 0.63
C GLY A 117 3.65 10.67 0.33
N LEU A 118 2.70 10.01 1.00
CA LEU A 118 2.30 8.65 0.66
C LEU A 118 1.39 8.59 -0.58
N ASP A 119 0.80 9.71 -0.98
CA ASP A 119 -0.09 9.83 -2.15
C ASP A 119 0.66 10.02 -3.48
N GLN A 120 2.00 9.99 -3.46
CA GLN A 120 2.83 10.07 -4.68
C GLN A 120 2.42 8.99 -5.70
N VAL A 121 2.20 9.43 -6.94
CA VAL A 121 1.86 8.58 -8.09
C VAL A 121 3.14 8.15 -8.80
N ASP A 122 3.67 7.01 -8.37
CA ASP A 122 4.95 6.50 -8.87
C ASP A 122 5.02 4.97 -8.73
N GLN A 123 5.41 4.29 -9.81
CA GLN A 123 5.52 2.84 -9.84
C GLN A 123 6.79 2.31 -9.14
N GLY A 124 7.66 3.20 -8.66
CA GLY A 124 8.86 2.91 -7.88
C GLY A 124 8.59 2.59 -6.42
N TRP A 125 7.33 2.66 -5.95
CA TRP A 125 7.00 2.20 -4.59
C TRP A 125 7.37 0.72 -4.45
N PRO A 126 8.19 0.33 -3.45
CA PRO A 126 8.55 -1.08 -3.27
C PRO A 126 7.29 -1.92 -3.03
N ALA A 127 7.09 -2.93 -3.87
CA ALA A 127 5.92 -3.80 -3.82
C ALA A 127 6.26 -5.17 -3.22
N THR A 128 5.31 -5.77 -2.50
CA THR A 128 5.44 -7.18 -2.07
C THR A 128 5.00 -8.10 -3.21
N PRO A 129 5.82 -9.07 -3.64
CA PRO A 129 5.42 -10.04 -4.67
C PRO A 129 4.32 -10.96 -4.12
N VAL A 130 3.29 -11.19 -4.92
CA VAL A 130 2.20 -12.12 -4.64
C VAL A 130 1.79 -12.85 -5.94
N THR A 131 1.06 -13.94 -5.82
CA THR A 131 0.51 -14.72 -6.92
C THR A 131 -1.00 -14.58 -6.96
N ALA A 132 -1.56 -14.42 -8.14
CA ALA A 132 -3.00 -14.37 -8.37
C ALA A 132 -3.68 -15.59 -7.75
N GLY A 133 -4.83 -15.40 -7.11
CA GLY A 133 -5.56 -16.51 -6.49
C GLY A 133 -4.95 -17.11 -5.23
N GLU A 134 -3.72 -16.75 -4.86
CA GLU A 134 -3.11 -17.21 -3.61
C GLU A 134 -3.82 -16.63 -2.39
N ILE A 135 -3.66 -17.30 -1.24
CA ILE A 135 -4.09 -16.78 0.05
C ILE A 135 -2.83 -16.27 0.76
N ILE A 136 -2.77 -14.96 1.00
CA ILE A 136 -1.72 -14.35 1.80
C ILE A 136 -2.20 -14.14 3.23
N GLU A 137 -1.27 -14.20 4.19
CA GLU A 137 -1.51 -13.73 5.55
C GLU A 137 -1.19 -12.23 5.60
N VAL A 138 -2.17 -11.43 6.00
CA VAL A 138 -1.97 -10.03 6.34
C VAL A 138 -1.66 -9.92 7.82
N ASP A 139 -0.53 -9.30 8.15
CA ASP A 139 -0.08 -8.98 9.51
C ASP A 139 -0.17 -7.47 9.73
N PHE A 140 -1.05 -7.08 10.65
CA PHE A 140 -1.19 -5.71 11.13
C PHE A 140 -0.60 -5.56 12.52
N LEU A 141 0.45 -4.75 12.65
CA LEU A 141 1.06 -4.43 13.94
C LEU A 141 0.28 -3.29 14.61
N ALA A 142 -0.36 -3.61 15.74
CA ALA A 142 -1.05 -2.65 16.60
C ALA A 142 -0.22 -2.32 17.85
N THR A 143 0.49 -1.20 17.86
CA THR A 143 1.23 -0.74 19.06
C THR A 143 0.29 -0.42 20.22
N ALA A 144 -0.96 -0.05 19.91
CA ALA A 144 -2.06 0.03 20.87
C ALA A 144 -3.27 -0.69 20.26
N PRO A 145 -3.56 -1.94 20.68
CA PRO A 145 -4.71 -2.70 20.18
C PRO A 145 -6.02 -2.10 20.66
N HIS A 146 -7.10 -2.32 19.92
CA HIS A 146 -8.41 -1.78 20.23
C HIS A 146 -9.53 -2.74 19.76
N ASP A 147 -10.34 -3.17 20.73
CA ASP A 147 -11.52 -4.02 20.49
C ASP A 147 -12.68 -3.55 21.40
N PRO A 148 -13.94 -3.50 20.91
CA PRO A 148 -14.37 -3.96 19.59
C PRO A 148 -13.90 -3.06 18.43
N SER A 149 -13.67 -3.68 17.28
CA SER A 149 -13.29 -3.03 16.02
C SER A 149 -13.74 -3.88 14.83
N VAL A 150 -13.82 -3.27 13.65
CA VAL A 150 -14.07 -3.95 12.38
C VAL A 150 -12.96 -3.66 11.38
N TRP A 151 -12.82 -4.56 10.42
CA TRP A 151 -11.79 -4.55 9.40
C TRP A 151 -12.46 -4.61 8.05
N ASP A 152 -11.99 -3.80 7.12
CA ASP A 152 -12.40 -3.89 5.73
C ASP A 152 -11.15 -3.73 4.86
N VAL A 153 -11.10 -4.50 3.77
CA VAL A 153 -9.96 -4.56 2.86
C VAL A 153 -10.44 -4.26 1.45
N TRP A 154 -9.76 -3.35 0.78
CA TRP A 154 -9.96 -3.04 -0.63
C TRP A 154 -8.68 -3.32 -1.40
N MET A 155 -8.84 -3.50 -2.70
CA MET A 155 -7.75 -3.59 -3.65
C MET A 155 -8.12 -2.83 -4.91
N THR A 156 -7.13 -2.22 -5.56
CA THR A 156 -7.33 -1.65 -6.91
C THR A 156 -7.94 -2.68 -7.86
N THR A 157 -8.82 -2.23 -8.74
CA THR A 157 -9.47 -3.02 -9.81
C THR A 157 -8.47 -3.53 -10.84
N ALA A 158 -8.87 -4.53 -11.64
CA ALA A 158 -8.00 -5.14 -12.66
C ALA A 158 -7.58 -4.15 -13.75
N ASP A 159 -8.43 -3.17 -14.07
CA ASP A 159 -8.23 -2.12 -15.07
C ASP A 159 -7.66 -0.82 -14.49
N TRP A 160 -7.15 -0.86 -13.25
CA TRP A 160 -6.48 0.30 -12.65
C TRP A 160 -5.10 0.53 -13.30
N ASP A 161 -4.86 1.76 -13.76
CA ASP A 161 -3.57 2.19 -14.29
C ASP A 161 -2.64 2.64 -13.14
N PRO A 162 -1.51 1.94 -12.89
CA PRO A 162 -0.58 2.27 -11.82
C PRO A 162 0.18 3.60 -12.03
N ALA A 163 0.08 4.22 -13.20
CA ALA A 163 0.56 5.58 -13.45
C ALA A 163 -0.45 6.67 -13.04
N THR A 164 -1.61 6.29 -12.48
CA THR A 164 -2.64 7.23 -12.01
C THR A 164 -2.79 7.22 -10.49
N ALA A 165 -3.36 8.29 -9.96
CA ALA A 165 -3.66 8.38 -8.53
C ALA A 165 -4.71 7.35 -8.12
N LEU A 166 -4.59 6.82 -6.90
CA LEU A 166 -5.63 5.98 -6.29
C LEU A 166 -6.95 6.74 -6.26
N ASN A 167 -8.03 6.08 -6.63
CA ASN A 167 -9.36 6.67 -6.67
C ASN A 167 -10.42 5.62 -6.36
N TRP A 168 -11.52 6.02 -5.73
CA TRP A 168 -12.55 5.08 -5.28
C TRP A 168 -13.27 4.36 -6.42
N ALA A 169 -13.33 4.96 -7.62
CA ALA A 169 -13.94 4.33 -8.78
C ALA A 169 -13.18 3.06 -9.21
N GLN A 170 -11.88 2.99 -8.90
CA GLN A 170 -11.02 1.85 -9.20
C GLN A 170 -10.57 1.09 -7.95
N MET A 171 -11.28 1.22 -6.81
CA MET A 171 -11.08 0.38 -5.62
C MET A 171 -12.24 -0.61 -5.46
N GLU A 172 -11.93 -1.90 -5.34
CA GLU A 172 -12.89 -2.96 -5.06
C GLU A 172 -12.77 -3.42 -3.60
N HIS A 173 -13.91 -3.47 -2.89
CA HIS A 173 -13.97 -4.03 -1.54
C HIS A 173 -13.89 -5.56 -1.58
N LEU A 174 -12.81 -6.13 -1.06
CA LEU A 174 -12.57 -7.57 -1.01
C LEU A 174 -13.28 -8.26 0.17
N GLY A 175 -13.65 -7.51 1.21
CA GLY A 175 -14.49 -7.99 2.29
C GLY A 175 -14.00 -7.63 3.69
N ARG A 176 -14.74 -8.16 4.67
CA ARG A 176 -14.46 -8.06 6.10
C ARG A 176 -13.85 -9.38 6.60
N PRO A 177 -12.53 -9.46 6.75
CA PRO A 177 -11.88 -10.70 7.16
C PRO A 177 -12.18 -11.04 8.62
N SER A 178 -12.06 -12.33 8.95
CA SER A 178 -11.99 -12.77 10.35
C SER A 178 -10.57 -12.59 10.86
N VAL A 179 -10.43 -11.92 12.01
CA VAL A 179 -9.12 -11.53 12.53
C VAL A 179 -8.75 -12.32 13.78
N THR A 180 -7.49 -12.76 13.85
CA THR A 180 -6.89 -13.37 15.04
C THR A 180 -5.89 -12.41 15.67
N PHE A 181 -5.99 -12.16 16.97
CA PHE A 181 -5.05 -11.31 17.70
C PHE A 181 -4.02 -12.12 18.49
N SER A 182 -2.73 -11.81 18.31
CA SER A 182 -1.63 -12.41 19.08
C SER A 182 -0.46 -11.43 19.20
N LYS A 183 0.00 -11.20 20.43
CA LYS A 183 1.21 -10.40 20.74
C LYS A 183 1.27 -9.02 20.06
N ASN A 184 0.19 -8.24 20.09
CA ASN A 184 0.06 -6.93 19.43
C ASN A 184 -0.04 -6.98 17.89
N HIS A 185 -0.29 -8.14 17.32
CA HIS A 185 -0.55 -8.30 15.90
C HIS A 185 -1.95 -8.83 15.66
N TYR A 186 -2.61 -8.27 14.67
CA TYR A 186 -3.86 -8.76 14.10
C TYR A 186 -3.54 -9.46 12.78
N TYR A 187 -3.91 -10.73 12.68
CA TYR A 187 -3.68 -11.57 11.50
C TYR A 187 -4.99 -11.90 10.82
N PHE A 188 -5.00 -11.88 9.50
CA PHE A 188 -6.09 -12.43 8.71
C PHE A 188 -5.64 -12.93 7.34
N ASP A 189 -6.35 -13.94 6.84
CA ASP A 189 -6.15 -14.45 5.49
C ASP A 189 -6.85 -13.54 4.48
N LEU A 190 -6.15 -13.23 3.38
CA LEU A 190 -6.68 -12.50 2.24
C LEU A 190 -6.42 -13.30 0.97
N GLN A 191 -7.48 -13.61 0.23
CA GLN A 191 -7.35 -14.20 -1.10
C GLN A 191 -7.11 -13.10 -2.13
N ILE A 192 -5.99 -13.16 -2.85
CA ILE A 192 -5.71 -12.27 -3.97
C ILE A 192 -6.64 -12.64 -5.13
N PRO A 193 -7.40 -11.70 -5.72
CA PRO A 193 -8.28 -12.04 -6.84
C PRO A 193 -7.48 -12.55 -8.04
N ARG A 194 -8.01 -13.57 -8.73
CA ARG A 194 -7.32 -14.25 -9.85
C ARG A 194 -7.16 -13.39 -11.10
N ASP A 195 -7.99 -12.35 -11.22
CA ASP A 195 -8.06 -11.41 -12.34
C ASP A 195 -7.20 -10.16 -12.13
N ARG A 196 -6.32 -10.16 -11.12
CA ARG A 196 -5.40 -9.06 -10.81
C ARG A 196 -4.00 -9.42 -11.31
N MET A 197 -3.41 -8.57 -12.14
CA MET A 197 -2.08 -8.78 -12.72
C MET A 197 -1.25 -7.52 -12.56
N GLY A 198 0.06 -7.67 -12.39
CA GLY A 198 0.96 -6.53 -12.27
C GLY A 198 0.77 -5.76 -10.97
N ARG A 199 1.00 -4.44 -11.02
CA ARG A 199 1.04 -3.59 -9.83
C ARG A 199 -0.37 -3.27 -9.34
N HIS A 200 -0.60 -3.51 -8.06
CA HIS A 200 -1.85 -3.17 -7.38
C HIS A 200 -1.59 -2.64 -5.98
N VAL A 201 -2.61 -2.01 -5.37
CA VAL A 201 -2.54 -1.49 -4.01
C VAL A 201 -3.64 -2.09 -3.17
N LEU A 202 -3.27 -2.66 -2.02
CA LEU A 202 -4.20 -3.00 -0.95
C LEU A 202 -4.45 -1.75 -0.09
N TRP A 203 -5.70 -1.52 0.29
CA TRP A 203 -6.10 -0.45 1.22
C TRP A 203 -6.89 -1.08 2.36
N VAL A 204 -6.38 -0.99 3.59
CA VAL A 204 -6.96 -1.60 4.79
C VAL A 204 -7.48 -0.51 5.70
N ALA A 205 -8.73 -0.63 6.14
CA ALA A 205 -9.32 0.20 7.18
C ALA A 205 -9.53 -0.63 8.46
N TRP A 206 -8.96 -0.17 9.57
CA TRP A 206 -9.22 -0.69 10.91
C TRP A 206 -10.05 0.32 11.69
N GLN A 207 -11.37 0.09 11.74
CA GLN A 207 -12.36 1.01 12.30
C GLN A 207 -12.73 0.57 13.71
N ARG A 208 -12.56 1.47 14.69
CA ARG A 208 -12.98 1.22 16.07
C ARG A 208 -14.50 1.29 16.21
N ASP A 209 -15.04 0.40 17.03
CA ASP A 209 -16.45 0.40 17.42
C ASP A 209 -16.61 1.07 18.79
N ASP A 210 -16.52 2.40 18.77
CA ASP A 210 -16.76 3.25 19.94
C ASP A 210 -17.20 4.66 19.49
N PRO A 211 -17.69 5.52 20.40
CA PRO A 211 -18.22 6.83 20.01
C PRO A 211 -17.23 7.80 19.35
N VAL A 212 -15.91 7.58 19.45
CA VAL A 212 -14.92 8.39 18.72
C VAL A 212 -14.88 7.97 17.25
N GLY A 213 -15.11 6.69 16.96
CA GLY A 213 -15.09 6.14 15.62
C GLY A 213 -13.76 6.35 14.91
N GLU A 214 -12.64 6.30 15.64
CA GLU A 214 -11.33 6.43 15.02
C GLU A 214 -11.02 5.22 14.12
N VAL A 215 -10.54 5.50 12.92
CA VAL A 215 -10.15 4.51 11.90
C VAL A 215 -8.71 4.73 11.48
N PHE A 216 -7.98 3.64 11.30
CA PHE A 216 -6.60 3.62 10.81
C PHE A 216 -6.58 3.12 9.38
N PHE A 217 -5.84 3.81 8.52
CA PHE A 217 -5.70 3.44 7.11
C PHE A 217 -4.29 2.94 6.82
N SER A 218 -4.20 1.94 5.95
CA SER A 218 -2.92 1.35 5.55
C SER A 218 -2.94 1.00 4.07
N THR A 219 -1.96 1.48 3.31
CA THR A 219 -1.79 1.14 1.90
C THR A 219 -0.55 0.31 1.68
N SER A 220 -0.68 -0.84 1.01
CA SER A 220 0.43 -1.72 0.68
C SER A 220 0.49 -1.99 -0.82
N ASP A 221 1.60 -1.63 -1.46
CA ASP A 221 1.87 -1.97 -2.86
C ASP A 221 2.21 -3.45 -2.98
N ILE A 222 1.57 -4.12 -3.94
CA ILE A 222 1.79 -5.52 -4.29
C ILE A 222 2.01 -5.68 -5.79
N LEU A 223 2.78 -6.70 -6.16
CA LEU A 223 3.04 -7.07 -7.54
C LEU A 223 2.50 -8.48 -7.76
N VAL A 224 1.41 -8.60 -8.52
CA VAL A 224 0.68 -9.85 -8.73
C VAL A 224 1.16 -10.56 -9.98
N SER A 225 1.65 -11.79 -9.82
CA SER A 225 2.05 -12.69 -10.90
C SER A 225 0.98 -13.77 -11.15
N PRO A 226 0.88 -14.37 -12.35
CA PRO A 226 -0.07 -15.46 -12.60
C PRO A 226 0.22 -16.73 -11.81
N GLU A 227 -0.83 -17.54 -11.59
CA GLU A 227 -0.76 -18.83 -10.89
C GLU A 227 0.21 -19.84 -11.52
N ASP A 228 0.37 -19.81 -12.85
CA ASP A 228 1.21 -20.77 -13.56
C ASP A 228 2.67 -20.33 -13.71
N GLY A 229 3.02 -19.13 -13.20
CA GLY A 229 4.34 -18.56 -13.33
C GLY A 229 4.79 -18.44 -14.79
N SER A 230 3.86 -18.35 -15.74
CA SER A 230 4.17 -18.16 -17.14
C SER A 230 4.49 -16.68 -17.41
N GLY A 231 5.50 -16.48 -18.25
CA GLY A 231 5.86 -15.21 -18.81
C GLY A 231 6.44 -14.13 -17.90
N LEU A 232 7.08 -14.49 -16.80
CA LEU A 232 7.86 -13.55 -15.99
C LEU A 232 9.19 -13.23 -16.67
N PHE A 233 9.54 -11.96 -16.68
CA PHE A 233 10.84 -11.47 -17.14
C PHE A 233 11.26 -10.24 -16.34
N VAL A 234 12.50 -9.79 -16.56
CA VAL A 234 12.96 -8.46 -16.14
C VAL A 234 13.08 -7.59 -17.38
N ARG A 235 12.39 -6.43 -17.41
CA ARG A 235 12.47 -5.53 -18.57
C ARG A 235 13.91 -5.09 -18.80
N ALA A 236 14.32 -5.07 -20.06
CA ALA A 236 15.67 -4.81 -20.53
C ALA A 236 16.73 -5.88 -20.21
N ASP A 237 16.47 -6.90 -19.37
CA ASP A 237 17.33 -8.09 -19.22
C ASP A 237 17.10 -9.02 -20.42
N SER A 238 17.68 -8.67 -21.56
CA SER A 238 17.45 -9.37 -22.82
C SER A 238 18.07 -10.77 -22.82
N ASN A 239 19.17 -10.97 -22.10
CA ASN A 239 19.88 -12.24 -22.07
C ASN A 239 19.36 -13.24 -21.00
N ALA A 240 18.47 -12.77 -20.12
CA ALA A 240 17.78 -13.52 -19.09
C ALA A 240 18.72 -14.11 -18.01
N ASP A 241 19.80 -13.39 -17.69
CA ASP A 241 20.77 -13.78 -16.65
C ASP A 241 20.51 -13.11 -15.29
N GLY A 242 19.52 -12.21 -15.22
CA GLY A 242 19.07 -11.54 -14.00
C GLY A 242 19.82 -10.27 -13.68
N THR A 243 20.76 -9.84 -14.55
CA THR A 243 21.55 -8.63 -14.37
C THR A 243 21.41 -7.73 -15.59
N LEU A 244 20.79 -6.56 -15.41
CA LEU A 244 20.78 -5.55 -16.46
C LEU A 244 22.19 -4.93 -16.62
N ASP A 245 22.89 -5.28 -17.70
CA ASP A 245 24.23 -4.78 -18.01
C ASP A 245 24.47 -4.57 -19.52
N ILE A 246 25.74 -4.35 -19.92
CA ILE A 246 26.09 -4.06 -21.32
C ILE A 246 25.80 -5.21 -22.28
N SER A 247 25.66 -6.44 -21.78
CA SER A 247 25.39 -7.62 -22.59
C SER A 247 23.96 -7.64 -23.13
N ASP A 248 23.00 -6.98 -22.46
CA ASP A 248 21.62 -6.89 -22.87
C ASP A 248 21.39 -6.09 -24.15
N PRO A 249 21.80 -4.80 -24.26
CA PRO A 249 21.65 -4.05 -25.50
C PRO A 249 22.48 -4.67 -26.64
N VAL A 250 23.56 -5.39 -26.32
CA VAL A 250 24.31 -6.17 -27.30
C VAL A 250 23.47 -7.32 -27.84
N LEU A 251 22.73 -8.04 -26.99
CA LEU A 251 21.84 -9.10 -27.42
C LEU A 251 20.66 -8.56 -28.23
N THR A 252 20.06 -7.43 -27.84
CA THR A 252 19.00 -6.77 -28.63
C THR A 252 19.51 -6.40 -30.03
N LEU A 253 20.72 -5.85 -30.14
CA LEU A 253 21.35 -5.55 -31.43
C LEU A 253 21.68 -6.82 -32.24
N GLN A 254 22.07 -7.91 -31.58
CA GLN A 254 22.29 -9.20 -32.23
C GLN A 254 20.98 -9.79 -32.75
N TRP A 255 19.86 -9.60 -32.04
CA TRP A 255 18.55 -10.00 -32.52
C TRP A 255 18.12 -9.19 -33.76
N LEU A 256 18.36 -7.88 -33.76
CA LEU A 256 17.99 -6.99 -34.86
C LEU A 256 18.83 -7.17 -36.13
N PHE A 257 20.13 -7.45 -35.99
CA PHE A 257 21.09 -7.41 -37.12
C PHE A 257 21.97 -8.65 -37.27
N GLY A 258 21.93 -9.58 -36.32
CA GLY A 258 22.75 -10.79 -36.34
C GLY A 258 22.22 -11.84 -37.33
N PRO A 259 23.08 -12.79 -37.76
CA PRO A 259 22.62 -13.98 -38.48
C PRO A 259 21.71 -14.81 -37.56
N ASP A 260 20.68 -15.47 -38.11
CA ASP A 260 19.66 -16.29 -37.43
C ASP A 260 20.25 -17.14 -36.27
N GLY A 261 20.35 -16.52 -35.09
CA GLY A 261 20.72 -17.19 -33.85
C GLY A 261 19.51 -17.94 -33.30
N PRO A 262 19.67 -18.74 -32.23
CA PRO A 262 18.51 -19.12 -31.45
C PRO A 262 17.88 -17.82 -30.94
N GLY A 263 16.75 -17.42 -31.52
CA GLY A 263 16.03 -16.21 -31.12
C GLY A 263 15.74 -16.18 -29.63
N PRO A 264 15.47 -15.00 -29.06
CA PRO A 264 15.21 -14.88 -27.64
C PRO A 264 13.99 -15.73 -27.27
N ARG A 265 14.04 -16.34 -26.08
CA ARG A 265 12.92 -17.15 -25.56
C ARG A 265 11.66 -16.32 -25.33
N CYS A 266 11.85 -15.03 -25.07
CA CYS A 266 10.81 -14.04 -24.99
C CYS A 266 11.30 -12.73 -25.61
N VAL A 267 10.45 -12.08 -26.39
CA VAL A 267 10.77 -10.79 -27.03
C VAL A 267 10.47 -9.58 -26.15
N LYS A 268 9.62 -9.72 -25.12
CA LYS A 268 9.27 -8.64 -24.20
C LYS A 268 10.47 -7.97 -23.50
N PRO A 269 11.51 -8.68 -23.01
CA PRO A 269 12.68 -8.04 -22.41
C PRO A 269 13.52 -7.23 -23.40
N LEU A 270 13.37 -7.48 -24.71
CA LEU A 270 14.08 -6.76 -25.76
C LEU A 270 13.39 -5.43 -26.11
N ASP A 271 12.11 -5.28 -25.75
CA ASP A 271 11.36 -4.02 -25.81
C ASP A 271 11.58 -3.25 -24.49
N ALA A 272 12.72 -2.58 -24.44
CA ALA A 272 13.24 -1.95 -23.24
C ALA A 272 12.56 -0.61 -22.95
N ASP A 273 12.11 0.10 -23.99
CA ASP A 273 11.36 1.35 -23.85
C ASP A 273 9.83 1.16 -23.84
N ASP A 274 9.37 -0.09 -23.97
CA ASP A 274 7.98 -0.51 -23.80
C ASP A 274 7.01 0.17 -24.80
N ASP A 275 7.48 0.35 -26.03
CA ASP A 275 6.71 1.00 -27.11
C ASP A 275 5.92 0.01 -27.98
N GLY A 276 6.06 -1.29 -27.71
CA GLY A 276 5.43 -2.40 -28.42
C GLY A 276 6.20 -2.84 -29.67
N VAL A 277 7.41 -2.32 -29.90
CA VAL A 277 8.24 -2.61 -31.09
C VAL A 277 9.71 -2.79 -30.72
N VAL A 278 10.19 -4.03 -30.77
CA VAL A 278 11.63 -4.29 -30.67
C VAL A 278 12.39 -3.68 -31.87
N GLY A 279 13.15 -2.63 -31.61
CA GLY A 279 13.84 -1.78 -32.57
C GLY A 279 15.14 -1.16 -32.05
N LEU A 280 15.64 -0.15 -32.77
CA LEU A 280 16.90 0.52 -32.40
C LEU A 280 16.77 1.43 -31.17
N SER A 281 15.54 1.80 -30.79
CA SER A 281 15.29 2.61 -29.61
C SER A 281 15.59 1.84 -28.33
N ASP A 282 15.30 0.54 -28.28
CA ASP A 282 15.55 -0.32 -27.11
C ASP A 282 17.01 -0.38 -26.64
N PRO A 283 18.00 -0.76 -27.49
CA PRO A 283 19.39 -0.78 -27.03
C PRO A 283 19.89 0.63 -26.71
N ILE A 284 19.34 1.68 -27.33
CA ILE A 284 19.67 3.07 -26.98
C ILE A 284 19.11 3.40 -25.59
N TYR A 285 17.86 3.04 -25.31
CA TYR A 285 17.19 3.24 -24.02
C TYR A 285 17.99 2.57 -22.89
N THR A 286 18.31 1.29 -23.05
CA THR A 286 19.11 0.54 -22.07
C THR A 286 20.49 1.16 -21.85
N LEU A 287 21.19 1.58 -22.91
CA LEU A 287 22.50 2.23 -22.79
C LEU A 287 22.41 3.61 -22.12
N LEU A 288 21.35 4.37 -22.35
CA LEU A 288 21.11 5.66 -21.68
C LEU A 288 20.89 5.46 -20.18
N PHE A 289 20.09 4.47 -19.80
CA PHE A 289 19.93 4.09 -18.39
C PHE A 289 21.27 3.70 -17.74
N LEU A 290 22.01 2.77 -18.37
CA LEU A 290 23.25 2.22 -17.81
C LEU A 290 24.38 3.25 -17.66
N PHE A 291 24.52 4.20 -18.60
CA PHE A 291 25.72 5.05 -18.68
C PHE A 291 25.46 6.56 -18.60
N GLN A 292 24.23 7.02 -18.79
CA GLN A 292 23.91 8.45 -18.82
C GLN A 292 22.86 8.87 -17.80
N GLY A 293 22.40 7.95 -16.94
CA GLY A 293 21.37 8.23 -15.95
C GLY A 293 20.01 8.51 -16.59
N GLY A 294 19.70 7.81 -17.70
CA GLY A 294 18.36 7.79 -18.29
C GLY A 294 17.32 7.19 -17.34
N GLU A 295 16.05 7.25 -17.73
CA GLU A 295 14.95 6.66 -16.96
C GLU A 295 15.15 5.14 -16.81
N ALA A 296 14.75 4.61 -15.65
CA ALA A 296 14.77 3.18 -15.42
C ALA A 296 13.77 2.49 -16.37
N PRO A 297 14.05 1.27 -16.85
CA PRO A 297 13.05 0.51 -17.58
C PRO A 297 11.75 0.40 -16.78
N GLY A 298 10.62 0.45 -17.49
CA GLY A 298 9.30 0.21 -16.90
C GLY A 298 9.20 -1.18 -16.26
N LEU A 299 8.12 -1.43 -15.54
CA LEU A 299 7.82 -2.77 -15.03
C LEU A 299 7.84 -3.80 -16.19
N PRO A 300 8.35 -5.02 -16.01
CA PRO A 300 8.82 -5.64 -14.77
C PRO A 300 10.33 -5.45 -14.48
N PHE A 301 10.82 -4.21 -14.37
CA PHE A 301 12.14 -3.90 -13.81
C PHE A 301 12.01 -3.28 -12.40
N PRO A 302 12.92 -3.56 -11.43
CA PRO A 302 14.11 -4.42 -11.51
C PRO A 302 13.87 -5.89 -11.09
N ALA A 303 12.62 -6.27 -10.79
CA ALA A 303 12.29 -7.60 -10.30
C ALA A 303 11.40 -8.33 -11.30
N CYS A 304 11.53 -9.65 -11.36
CA CYS A 304 10.69 -10.51 -12.19
C CYS A 304 9.20 -10.18 -12.05
N GLY A 305 8.55 -10.04 -13.20
CA GLY A 305 7.12 -9.76 -13.30
C GLY A 305 6.66 -10.00 -14.74
N GLN A 306 5.35 -9.89 -14.96
CA GLN A 306 4.84 -9.83 -16.33
C GLN A 306 4.92 -8.41 -16.88
N ASP A 307 4.77 -8.31 -18.20
CA ASP A 307 4.52 -7.04 -18.85
C ASP A 307 3.14 -6.52 -18.41
N PRO A 308 3.05 -5.39 -17.68
CA PRO A 308 1.74 -4.82 -17.35
C PRO A 308 1.10 -4.08 -18.54
N THR A 309 1.83 -3.95 -19.65
CA THR A 309 1.47 -3.12 -20.79
C THR A 309 0.86 -4.01 -21.88
N ASP A 310 -0.43 -3.80 -22.16
CA ASP A 310 -1.11 -4.46 -23.28
C ASP A 310 -0.57 -3.90 -24.60
N ASP A 311 0.18 -4.70 -25.36
CA ASP A 311 0.74 -4.32 -26.65
C ASP A 311 0.59 -5.42 -27.73
N VAL A 312 1.25 -5.24 -28.87
CA VAL A 312 1.20 -6.18 -30.00
C VAL A 312 2.26 -7.29 -29.92
N LEU A 313 3.20 -7.19 -28.99
CA LEU A 313 4.22 -8.22 -28.76
C LEU A 313 3.60 -9.39 -27.99
N PRO A 314 3.91 -10.64 -28.37
CA PRO A 314 3.41 -11.79 -27.65
C PRO A 314 4.03 -11.84 -26.25
N ASP A 315 3.21 -12.24 -25.29
CA ASP A 315 3.69 -12.59 -23.96
C ASP A 315 4.75 -13.70 -24.01
N CYS A 316 5.61 -13.70 -23.02
CA CYS A 316 6.61 -14.73 -22.82
C CYS A 316 5.93 -16.11 -22.60
N GLU A 317 6.18 -17.08 -23.48
CA GLU A 317 5.61 -18.44 -23.35
C GLU A 317 6.08 -19.16 -22.06
N SER A 318 7.24 -18.75 -21.53
CA SER A 318 7.81 -19.24 -20.28
C SER A 318 8.58 -18.12 -19.60
N SER A 319 8.67 -18.17 -18.29
CA SER A 319 9.50 -17.24 -17.54
C SER A 319 10.97 -17.32 -17.94
N GLN A 320 11.66 -16.18 -17.90
CA GLN A 320 13.11 -16.09 -18.00
C GLN A 320 13.77 -16.97 -16.93
N PRO A 321 14.94 -17.59 -17.18
CA PRO A 321 15.61 -18.42 -16.18
C PRO A 321 16.10 -17.68 -14.92
N SER A 322 16.22 -16.36 -14.99
CA SER A 322 16.46 -15.47 -13.85
C SER A 322 15.23 -15.29 -12.97
N CYS A 323 14.08 -15.73 -13.48
CA CYS A 323 12.78 -15.88 -12.84
C CYS A 323 12.45 -17.40 -12.69
#